data_AF-A0A3M1H6Y4-F1
#
_entry.id   AF-A0A3M1H6Y4-F1
#
_cell.length_a   1.000
_cell.length_b   1.000
_cell.length_c   1.000
_cell.angle_alpha   90.00
_cell.angle_beta   90.00
_cell.angle_gamma   90.00
#
_symmetry.space_group_name_H-M   'P 1'
#
loop_
_entity.id
_entity.type
_entity.pdbx_description
1 polymer ?
#
loop_
_entity_poly.entity_id
_entity_poly.type
_entity_poly.pdbx_seq_one_letter_code
_entity_poly.pdbx_strand_id
1 'polypeptide(L)'
;SPPPPTPTPAPVAQTDDDENLSPEELADKLRCGKDFCVTYQALVPIWENGGCIGNHSIYVTVLEGLPPGRPMDGVVIGDTFNNIEVASGSKGPGTAEVTLWMNTMSLKVKRHIDGTPYTSEESFPFTSHDELIPAEVLAAAGYCGGDVEQCRWAQQHNQICRGHYSWRVTFHKFD
;
A
#
# COMPACT_ATOMS: atom_id res chain seq x y z
N SER A 1 18.61 2.52 -58.55
CA SER A 1 19.19 1.83 -57.39
C SER A 1 18.22 1.89 -56.23
N PRO A 2 18.02 0.81 -55.45
CA PRO A 2 17.20 0.85 -54.25
C PRO A 2 17.89 1.64 -53.13
N PRO A 3 17.12 2.20 -52.17
CA PRO A 3 17.67 2.97 -51.06
C PRO A 3 18.48 2.08 -50.09
N PRO A 4 19.49 2.64 -49.40
CA PRO A 4 20.27 1.91 -48.42
C PRO A 4 19.42 1.53 -47.20
N PRO A 5 19.63 0.35 -46.59
CA PRO A 5 18.89 -0.08 -45.42
C PRO A 5 19.19 0.82 -44.22
N THR A 6 18.13 1.23 -43.52
CA THR A 6 18.20 1.95 -42.25
C THR A 6 18.86 1.07 -41.19
N PRO A 7 19.84 1.58 -40.41
CA PRO A 7 20.44 0.82 -39.32
C PRO A 7 19.40 0.54 -38.23
N THR A 8 19.24 -0.74 -37.90
CA THR A 8 18.47 -1.22 -36.74
C THR A 8 19.12 -0.70 -35.45
N PRO A 9 18.35 -0.13 -34.49
CA PRO A 9 18.87 0.24 -33.18
C PRO A 9 19.46 -0.98 -32.45
N ALA A 10 20.61 -0.80 -31.80
CA ALA A 10 21.18 -1.81 -30.93
C ALA A 10 20.22 -2.11 -29.75
N PRO A 11 20.12 -3.36 -29.29
CA PRO A 11 19.36 -3.69 -28.09
C PRO A 11 19.90 -2.90 -26.89
N VAL A 12 19.01 -2.24 -26.16
CA VAL A 12 19.31 -1.66 -24.86
C VAL A 12 19.74 -2.81 -23.95
N ALA A 13 20.94 -2.72 -23.38
CA ALA A 13 21.39 -3.66 -22.36
C ALA A 13 20.38 -3.63 -21.20
N GLN A 14 19.66 -4.72 -21.01
CA GLN A 14 18.90 -4.97 -19.79
C GLN A 14 19.94 -5.13 -18.68
N THR A 15 19.90 -4.26 -17.68
CA THR A 15 20.68 -4.45 -16.46
C THR A 15 20.02 -5.58 -15.67
N ASP A 16 20.77 -6.67 -15.52
CA ASP A 16 20.46 -7.85 -14.71
C ASP A 16 20.43 -7.53 -13.20
N ASP A 17 19.57 -6.60 -12.75
CA ASP A 17 19.39 -6.29 -11.33
C ASP A 17 18.19 -7.04 -10.70
N ASP A 18 17.82 -8.21 -11.27
CA ASP A 18 16.99 -9.21 -10.58
C ASP A 18 17.86 -10.04 -9.62
N GLU A 19 18.64 -9.36 -8.78
CA GLU A 19 19.46 -10.01 -7.77
C GLU A 19 18.53 -10.55 -6.68
N ASN A 20 18.46 -11.88 -6.55
CA ASN A 20 17.71 -12.56 -5.51
C ASN A 20 18.34 -12.28 -4.14
N LEU A 21 17.99 -11.12 -3.56
CA LEU A 21 18.49 -10.67 -2.26
C LEU A 21 18.24 -11.71 -1.18
N SER A 22 19.22 -11.91 -0.31
CA SER A 22 19.00 -12.63 0.94
C SER A 22 17.96 -11.93 1.82
N PRO A 23 17.28 -12.64 2.73
CA PRO A 23 16.37 -12.02 3.70
C PRO A 23 17.01 -10.89 4.50
N GLU A 24 18.29 -11.01 4.83
CA GLU A 24 19.07 -10.01 5.56
C GLU A 24 19.28 -8.74 4.74
N GLU A 25 19.73 -8.87 3.49
CA GLU A 25 19.92 -7.73 2.59
C GLU A 25 18.59 -7.02 2.29
N LEU A 26 17.51 -7.78 2.13
CA LEU A 26 16.18 -7.23 1.95
C LEU A 26 15.71 -6.49 3.21
N ALA A 27 15.92 -7.07 4.40
CA ALA A 27 15.60 -6.40 5.66
C ALA A 27 16.34 -5.07 5.77
N ASP A 28 17.64 -5.04 5.49
CA ASP A 28 18.44 -3.82 5.56
C ASP A 28 17.99 -2.76 4.55
N LYS A 29 17.59 -3.15 3.33
CA LYS A 29 16.99 -2.22 2.36
C LYS A 29 15.64 -1.66 2.80
N LEU A 30 14.86 -2.43 3.58
CA LEU A 30 13.53 -2.05 4.06
C LEU A 30 13.57 -1.27 5.39
N ARG A 31 14.72 -1.20 6.07
CA ARG A 31 14.86 -0.44 7.33
C ARG A 31 14.74 1.06 7.06
N CYS A 32 13.98 1.72 7.92
CA CYS A 32 13.67 3.16 7.90
C CYS A 32 14.23 3.90 9.14
N GLY A 33 15.01 3.22 9.99
CA GLY A 33 15.53 3.77 11.24
C GLY A 33 14.48 3.97 12.35
N LYS A 34 13.36 3.25 12.28
CA LYS A 34 12.29 3.19 13.30
C LYS A 34 12.07 1.75 13.74
N ASP A 35 11.33 1.55 14.83
CA ASP A 35 10.95 0.20 15.27
C ASP A 35 10.06 -0.49 14.24
N PHE A 36 9.14 0.26 13.62
CA PHE A 36 8.29 -0.21 12.52
C PHE A 36 8.46 0.65 11.26
N CYS A 37 8.64 -0.03 10.13
CA CYS A 37 8.76 0.56 8.81
C CYS A 37 7.61 0.13 7.91
N VAL A 38 7.18 1.01 7.00
CA VAL A 38 6.15 0.67 6.02
C VAL A 38 6.82 -0.05 4.86
N THR A 39 6.62 -1.35 4.76
CA THR A 39 7.26 -2.19 3.72
C THR A 39 6.35 -2.46 2.53
N TYR A 40 5.04 -2.19 2.69
CA TYR A 40 4.07 -2.30 1.62
C TYR A 40 2.91 -1.35 1.88
N GLN A 41 2.44 -0.68 0.82
CA GLN A 41 1.19 0.06 0.83
C GLN A 41 0.66 0.21 -0.58
N ALA A 42 -0.63 -0.08 -0.79
CA ALA A 42 -1.23 -0.07 -2.12
C ALA A 42 -2.76 0.02 -2.07
N LEU A 43 -3.35 0.50 -3.17
CA LEU A 43 -4.78 0.44 -3.39
C LEU A 43 -5.20 -1.03 -3.65
N VAL A 44 -6.30 -1.46 -3.04
CA VAL A 44 -6.86 -2.80 -3.30
C VAL A 44 -7.47 -2.82 -4.70
N PRO A 45 -7.08 -3.78 -5.56
CA PRO A 45 -7.63 -3.92 -6.90
C PRO A 45 -9.16 -4.05 -6.90
N ILE A 46 -9.82 -3.51 -7.93
CA ILE A 46 -11.29 -3.46 -7.99
C ILE A 46 -11.96 -4.85 -7.87
N TRP A 47 -11.34 -5.89 -8.47
CA TRP A 47 -11.86 -7.26 -8.45
C TRP A 47 -11.83 -7.87 -7.05
N GLU A 48 -10.87 -7.47 -6.23
CA GLU A 48 -10.75 -7.90 -4.85
C GLU A 48 -11.58 -7.04 -3.90
N ASN A 49 -11.74 -5.75 -4.20
CA ASN A 49 -12.52 -4.84 -3.38
C ASN A 49 -14.04 -5.08 -3.47
N GLY A 50 -14.50 -5.89 -4.42
CA GLY A 50 -15.93 -6.13 -4.68
C GLY A 50 -16.56 -5.13 -5.65
N GLY A 51 -15.78 -4.48 -6.50
CA GLY A 51 -16.27 -3.50 -7.48
C GLY A 51 -16.61 -2.13 -6.88
N CYS A 52 -17.40 -1.33 -7.61
CA CYS A 52 -17.85 0.00 -7.15
C CYS A 52 -18.98 -0.03 -6.10
N ILE A 53 -19.34 -1.22 -5.60
CA ILE A 53 -20.19 -1.40 -4.40
C ILE A 53 -19.38 -2.00 -3.25
N GLY A 54 -18.06 -1.97 -3.41
CA GLY A 54 -17.09 -2.64 -2.57
C GLY A 54 -16.86 -2.01 -1.21
N ASN A 55 -15.83 -2.48 -0.54
CA ASN A 55 -15.48 -2.02 0.80
C ASN A 55 -14.79 -0.64 0.76
N HIS A 56 -14.59 -0.07 1.95
CA HIS A 56 -13.95 1.21 2.21
C HIS A 56 -13.06 1.09 3.45
N SER A 57 -12.09 0.18 3.40
CA SER A 57 -11.26 -0.19 4.56
C SER A 57 -9.78 -0.03 4.28
N ILE A 58 -8.99 0.19 5.33
CA ILE A 58 -7.55 0.00 5.32
C ILE A 58 -7.27 -1.34 5.99
N TYR A 59 -6.79 -2.30 5.20
CA TYR A 59 -6.35 -3.59 5.69
C TYR A 59 -4.90 -3.49 6.15
N VAL A 60 -4.68 -3.77 7.44
CA VAL A 60 -3.38 -3.61 8.09
C VAL A 60 -2.79 -4.98 8.35
N THR A 61 -1.50 -5.15 8.02
CA THR A 61 -0.68 -6.30 8.40
C THR A 61 0.50 -5.81 9.24
N VAL A 62 0.80 -6.50 10.34
CA VAL A 62 1.94 -6.22 11.21
C VAL A 62 2.82 -7.46 11.30
N LEU A 63 4.10 -7.27 10.97
CA LEU A 63 5.10 -8.34 10.91
C LEU A 63 6.32 -8.02 11.76
N GLU A 64 7.03 -9.06 12.21
CA GLU A 64 8.32 -8.96 12.89
C GLU A 64 9.37 -9.91 12.30
N GLY A 65 10.66 -9.59 12.50
CA GLY A 65 11.80 -10.41 12.09
C GLY A 65 12.24 -10.20 10.63
N LEU A 66 13.08 -11.11 10.11
CA LEU A 66 13.51 -11.06 8.70
C LEU A 66 12.34 -11.35 7.74
N PRO A 67 12.27 -10.69 6.57
CA PRO A 67 11.32 -11.02 5.51
C PRO A 67 11.30 -12.53 5.18
N PRO A 68 10.13 -13.15 5.00
CA PRO A 68 8.80 -12.53 4.88
C PRO A 68 8.19 -12.06 6.20
N GLY A 69 8.84 -12.29 7.35
CA GLY A 69 8.37 -11.89 8.67
C GLY A 69 7.38 -12.88 9.29
N ARG A 70 7.15 -12.74 10.59
CA ARG A 70 6.11 -13.45 11.34
C ARG A 70 5.00 -12.47 11.74
N PRO A 71 3.72 -12.86 11.71
CA PRO A 71 2.64 -12.00 12.19
C PRO A 71 2.82 -11.61 13.65
N MET A 72 2.62 -10.33 13.96
CA MET A 72 2.75 -9.79 15.32
C MET A 72 1.40 -9.24 15.82
N ASP A 73 0.83 -9.91 16.81
CA ASP A 73 -0.43 -9.51 17.46
C ASP A 73 -0.21 -8.47 18.57
N GLY A 74 -1.28 -7.77 18.96
CA GLY A 74 -1.24 -6.84 20.10
C GLY A 74 -0.55 -5.51 19.81
N VAL A 75 -0.15 -5.24 18.57
CA VAL A 75 0.41 -3.95 18.16
C VAL A 75 -0.73 -2.99 17.88
N VAL A 76 -0.73 -1.84 18.56
CA VAL A 76 -1.73 -0.78 18.41
C VAL A 76 -1.33 0.15 17.26
N ILE A 77 -2.19 0.19 16.25
CA ILE A 77 -2.12 1.07 15.08
C ILE A 77 -3.18 2.15 15.24
N GLY A 78 -2.85 3.39 14.87
CA GLY A 78 -3.84 4.45 14.83
C GLY A 78 -3.50 5.54 13.85
N ASP A 79 -4.45 6.46 13.67
CA ASP A 79 -4.20 7.66 12.88
C ASP A 79 -3.30 8.65 13.63
N THR A 80 -2.78 9.63 12.89
CA THR A 80 -1.89 10.67 13.41
C THR A 80 -2.57 11.65 14.36
N PHE A 81 -3.90 11.74 14.32
CA PHE A 81 -4.70 12.64 15.13
C PHE A 81 -5.34 11.97 16.37
N ASN A 82 -5.10 10.68 16.58
CA ASN A 82 -5.66 9.88 17.68
C ASN A 82 -7.20 9.79 17.69
N ASN A 83 -7.84 9.83 16.53
CA ASN A 83 -9.27 9.59 16.40
C ASN A 83 -9.61 8.10 16.42
N ILE A 84 -8.69 7.25 15.96
CA ILE A 84 -8.89 5.80 15.88
C ILE A 84 -7.68 5.04 16.42
N GLU A 85 -7.94 3.88 17.01
CA GLU A 85 -6.94 2.88 17.34
C GLU A 85 -7.51 1.47 17.18
N VAL A 86 -6.72 0.59 16.58
CA VAL A 86 -7.02 -0.84 16.43
C VAL A 86 -5.79 -1.64 16.81
N ALA A 87 -5.99 -2.85 17.33
CA ALA A 87 -4.91 -3.78 17.62
C ALA A 87 -4.80 -4.85 16.53
N SER A 88 -3.59 -5.15 16.09
CA SER A 88 -3.30 -6.33 15.27
C SER A 88 -3.70 -7.62 16.02
N GLY A 89 -4.12 -8.64 15.28
CA GLY A 89 -4.69 -9.88 15.82
C GLY A 89 -6.23 -9.90 15.80
N SER A 90 -6.88 -8.73 15.70
CA SER A 90 -8.34 -8.62 15.76
C SER A 90 -9.06 -9.16 14.52
N LYS A 91 -8.36 -9.33 13.39
CA LYS A 91 -8.88 -9.88 12.13
C LYS A 91 -8.14 -11.14 11.67
N GLY A 92 -7.40 -11.76 12.59
CA GLY A 92 -6.45 -12.84 12.30
C GLY A 92 -5.02 -12.47 12.70
N PRO A 93 -4.07 -13.42 12.67
CA PRO A 93 -2.70 -13.19 13.12
C PRO A 93 -2.04 -12.02 12.39
N GLY A 94 -1.54 -11.04 13.14
CA GLY A 94 -0.89 -9.82 12.67
C GLY A 94 -1.82 -8.85 11.93
N THR A 95 -3.12 -9.13 11.80
CA THR A 95 -4.01 -8.32 10.97
C THR A 95 -4.98 -7.46 11.77
N ALA A 96 -5.30 -6.30 11.21
CA ALA A 96 -6.34 -5.41 11.69
C ALA A 96 -7.03 -4.73 10.49
N GLU A 97 -8.15 -4.06 10.76
CA GLU A 97 -8.92 -3.34 9.74
C GLU A 97 -9.38 -2.00 10.32
N VAL A 98 -9.23 -0.93 9.53
CA VAL A 98 -9.71 0.42 9.85
C VAL A 98 -10.73 0.85 8.81
N THR A 99 -11.89 1.37 9.25
CA THR A 99 -12.89 1.95 8.35
C THR A 99 -12.42 3.31 7.80
N LEU A 100 -12.46 3.47 6.48
CA LEU A 100 -12.03 4.68 5.74
C LEU A 100 -13.20 5.50 5.18
N TRP A 101 -14.45 5.12 5.45
CA TRP A 101 -15.65 5.72 4.85
C TRP A 101 -15.62 7.26 4.86
N MET A 102 -15.65 7.86 3.65
CA MET A 102 -15.67 9.32 3.44
C MET A 102 -14.57 10.06 4.22
N ASN A 103 -13.37 9.50 4.20
CA ASN A 103 -12.26 10.02 4.98
C ASN A 103 -10.91 9.92 4.26
N THR A 104 -9.94 10.65 4.78
CA THR A 104 -8.53 10.56 4.42
C THR A 104 -7.70 10.47 5.70
N MET A 105 -6.86 9.44 5.85
CA MET A 105 -6.00 9.29 7.03
C MET A 105 -4.69 8.57 6.71
N SER A 106 -3.62 8.98 7.39
CA SER A 106 -2.40 8.20 7.51
C SER A 106 -2.44 7.33 8.75
N LEU A 107 -1.80 6.16 8.72
CA LEU A 107 -1.67 5.26 9.86
C LEU A 107 -0.22 5.14 10.32
N LYS A 108 -0.04 4.85 11.60
CA LYS A 108 1.25 4.48 12.20
C LYS A 108 1.08 3.52 13.37
N VAL A 109 2.13 2.76 13.66
CA VAL A 109 2.23 2.02 14.92
C VAL A 109 2.49 3.00 16.07
N LYS A 110 1.81 2.79 17.20
CA LYS A 110 1.91 3.64 18.40
C LYS A 110 2.59 2.94 19.55
N ARG A 111 2.13 1.72 19.87
CA ARG A 111 2.55 0.97 21.06
C ARG A 111 2.15 -0.50 20.95
N HIS A 112 2.70 -1.33 21.81
CA HIS A 112 2.12 -2.63 22.13
C HIS A 112 0.94 -2.47 23.10
N ILE A 113 0.03 -3.45 23.16
CA ILE A 113 -1.17 -3.41 23.99
C ILE A 113 -0.85 -3.40 25.50
N ASP A 114 0.35 -3.85 25.89
CA ASP A 114 0.85 -3.72 27.27
C ASP A 114 1.30 -2.28 27.64
N GLY A 115 1.28 -1.35 26.67
CA GLY A 115 1.67 0.04 26.85
C GLY A 115 3.09 0.38 26.40
N THR A 116 3.90 -0.60 26.00
CA THR A 116 5.27 -0.37 25.50
C THR A 116 5.23 0.51 24.25
N PRO A 117 5.83 1.71 24.27
CA PRO A 117 5.78 2.62 23.12
C PRO A 117 6.68 2.12 21.98
N TYR A 118 6.28 2.41 20.74
CA TYR A 118 7.09 2.17 19.54
C TYR A 118 7.27 3.45 18.74
N THR A 119 8.40 3.54 18.03
CA THR A 119 8.60 4.48 16.93
C THR A 119 8.14 3.83 15.62
N SER A 120 7.54 4.61 14.72
CA SER A 120 6.97 4.10 13.48
C SER A 120 7.16 5.11 12.36
N GLU A 121 7.45 4.61 11.16
CA GLU A 121 7.13 5.33 9.93
C GLU A 121 5.61 5.54 9.83
N GLU A 122 5.22 6.60 9.11
CA GLU A 122 3.82 6.91 8.82
C GLU A 122 3.52 6.51 7.38
N SER A 123 2.36 5.88 7.15
CA SER A 123 1.92 5.58 5.78
C SER A 123 1.68 6.87 4.99
N PHE A 124 1.56 6.77 3.66
CA PHE A 124 0.93 7.87 2.93
C PHE A 124 -0.54 8.02 3.38
N PRO A 125 -1.19 9.17 3.13
CA PRO A 125 -2.59 9.35 3.48
C PRO A 125 -3.48 8.50 2.57
N PHE A 126 -4.11 7.47 3.14
CA PHE A 126 -5.12 6.66 2.46
C PHE A 126 -6.42 7.44 2.37
N THR A 127 -7.12 7.37 1.23
CA THR A 127 -8.34 8.14 1.00
C THR A 127 -9.42 7.32 0.32
N SER A 128 -10.69 7.58 0.68
CA SER A 128 -11.85 7.10 -0.08
C SER A 128 -12.32 8.09 -1.14
N HIS A 129 -11.71 9.27 -1.24
CA HIS A 129 -12.09 10.32 -2.19
C HIS A 129 -11.43 10.07 -3.54
N ASP A 130 -12.21 9.74 -4.56
CA ASP A 130 -11.68 9.34 -5.87
C ASP A 130 -10.84 10.42 -6.53
N GLU A 131 -11.19 11.69 -6.33
CA GLU A 131 -10.46 12.85 -6.81
C GLU A 131 -9.06 13.03 -6.20
N LEU A 132 -8.79 12.41 -5.06
CA LEU A 132 -7.51 12.49 -4.36
C LEU A 132 -6.59 11.30 -4.68
N ILE A 133 -7.08 10.26 -5.35
CA ILE A 133 -6.28 9.10 -5.75
C ILE A 133 -5.67 9.39 -7.13
N PRO A 134 -4.34 9.24 -7.32
CA PRO A 134 -3.75 9.40 -8.65
C PRO A 134 -4.41 8.48 -9.68
N ALA A 135 -4.67 9.00 -10.87
CA ALA A 135 -5.33 8.25 -11.95
C ALA A 135 -4.52 6.99 -12.35
N GLU A 136 -3.20 7.06 -12.25
CA GLU A 136 -2.28 5.95 -12.51
C GLU A 136 -2.48 4.81 -11.50
N VAL A 137 -2.72 5.14 -10.22
CA VAL A 137 -2.99 4.17 -9.16
C VAL A 137 -4.35 3.52 -9.37
N LEU A 138 -5.38 4.31 -9.70
CA LEU A 138 -6.72 3.79 -10.02
C LEU A 138 -6.71 2.86 -11.23
N ALA A 139 -6.02 3.26 -12.31
CA ALA A 139 -5.87 2.47 -13.52
C ALA A 139 -5.12 1.18 -13.23
N ALA A 140 -3.98 1.24 -12.54
CA ALA A 140 -3.20 0.06 -12.17
C ALA A 140 -4.01 -0.93 -11.30
N ALA A 141 -4.92 -0.43 -10.45
CA ALA A 141 -5.83 -1.25 -9.65
C ALA A 141 -7.11 -1.70 -10.41
N GLY A 142 -7.25 -1.33 -11.68
CA GLY A 142 -8.31 -1.78 -12.59
C GLY A 142 -9.62 -0.98 -12.53
N TYR A 143 -9.69 0.12 -11.77
CA TYR A 143 -10.95 0.85 -11.54
C TYR A 143 -11.52 1.51 -12.82
N CYS A 144 -10.69 1.73 -13.83
CA CYS A 144 -11.10 2.30 -15.12
C CYS A 144 -10.64 1.39 -16.27
N GLY A 145 -10.75 0.07 -16.09
CA GLY A 145 -10.35 -0.90 -17.11
C GLY A 145 -8.84 -0.94 -17.38
N GLY A 146 -8.02 -0.36 -16.51
CA GLY A 146 -6.58 -0.25 -16.73
C GLY A 146 -6.13 1.02 -17.46
N ASP A 147 -7.05 1.92 -17.84
CA ASP A 147 -6.75 3.10 -18.65
C ASP A 147 -6.66 4.37 -17.78
N VAL A 148 -5.50 5.04 -17.85
CA VAL A 148 -5.20 6.25 -17.08
C VAL A 148 -6.04 7.44 -17.54
N GLU A 149 -6.22 7.64 -18.85
CA GLU A 149 -6.99 8.77 -19.37
C GLU A 149 -8.48 8.57 -19.09
N GLN A 150 -8.96 7.34 -19.16
CA GLN A 150 -10.31 7.00 -18.72
C GLN A 150 -10.51 7.32 -17.24
N CYS A 151 -9.53 7.01 -16.37
CA CYS A 151 -9.60 7.41 -14.97
C CYS A 151 -9.65 8.92 -14.78
N ARG A 152 -8.77 9.68 -15.45
CA ARG A 152 -8.76 11.15 -15.33
C ARG A 152 -10.09 11.76 -15.77
N TRP A 153 -10.64 11.27 -16.88
CA TRP A 153 -11.94 11.70 -17.36
C TRP A 153 -13.04 11.35 -16.34
N ALA A 154 -13.06 10.13 -15.83
CA ALA A 154 -14.09 9.67 -14.89
C ALA A 154 -14.03 10.42 -13.55
N GLN A 155 -12.84 10.77 -13.03
CA GLN A 155 -12.68 11.62 -11.85
C GLN A 155 -13.33 13.00 -12.05
N GLN A 156 -13.07 13.65 -13.19
CA GLN A 156 -13.64 14.97 -13.52
C GLN A 156 -15.16 14.95 -13.66
N HIS A 157 -15.74 13.78 -13.98
CA HIS A 157 -17.18 13.60 -14.18
C HIS A 157 -17.87 12.90 -13.01
N ASN A 158 -17.16 12.60 -11.92
CA ASN A 158 -17.69 11.88 -10.76
C ASN A 158 -18.24 10.47 -11.10
N GLN A 159 -17.51 9.69 -11.91
CA GLN A 159 -17.99 8.42 -12.47
C GLN A 159 -17.17 7.17 -12.10
N ILE A 160 -16.26 7.21 -11.14
CA ILE A 160 -15.51 6.00 -10.75
C ILE A 160 -16.31 5.17 -9.73
N CYS A 161 -15.94 5.20 -8.45
CA CYS A 161 -16.59 4.37 -7.43
C CYS A 161 -16.91 5.15 -6.14
N ARG A 162 -16.83 6.49 -6.15
CA ARG A 162 -17.53 7.38 -5.21
C ARG A 162 -17.42 7.02 -3.71
N GLY A 163 -16.25 6.59 -3.25
CA GLY A 163 -16.04 6.19 -1.85
C GLY A 163 -15.66 4.73 -1.63
N HIS A 164 -15.89 3.85 -2.62
CA HIS A 164 -15.66 2.41 -2.50
C HIS A 164 -14.21 2.03 -2.84
N TYR A 165 -13.27 2.49 -2.00
CA TYR A 165 -11.84 2.22 -2.12
C TYR A 165 -11.28 1.66 -0.82
N SER A 166 -10.59 0.53 -0.93
CA SER A 166 -9.83 -0.04 0.19
C SER A 166 -8.34 0.03 -0.09
N TRP A 167 -7.55 0.08 0.97
CA TRP A 167 -6.10 0.15 0.92
C TRP A 167 -5.48 -0.99 1.73
N ARG A 168 -4.22 -1.27 1.46
CA ARG A 168 -3.37 -2.17 2.24
C ARG A 168 -2.19 -1.42 2.79
N VAL A 169 -1.75 -1.82 3.97
CA VAL A 169 -0.49 -1.38 4.55
C VAL A 169 0.13 -2.51 5.36
N THR A 170 1.45 -2.66 5.25
CA THR A 170 2.25 -3.55 6.09
C THR A 170 3.22 -2.72 6.91
N PHE A 171 3.13 -2.84 8.22
CA PHE A 171 4.14 -2.35 9.15
C PHE A 171 5.04 -3.51 9.57
N HIS A 172 6.34 -3.39 9.33
CA HIS A 172 7.31 -4.44 9.62
C HIS A 172 8.30 -3.95 10.67
N LYS A 173 8.44 -4.71 11.74
CA LYS A 173 9.51 -4.55 12.72
C LYS A 173 10.70 -5.42 12.39
N PHE A 174 11.83 -4.78 12.07
CA PHE A 174 13.10 -5.46 11.90
C PHE A 174 13.84 -5.46 13.25
N ASP A 175 14.41 -6.59 13.62
CA ASP A 175 15.13 -6.77 14.89
C ASP A 175 16.42 -5.94 14.94
#